data_AF-A0A3C0IM23-F1
#
_entry.id   AF-A0A3C0IM23-F1
#
_cell.length_a   1.000
_cell.length_b   1.000
_cell.length_c   1.000
_cell.angle_alpha   90.00
_cell.angle_beta   90.00
_cell.angle_gamma   90.00
#
_symmetry.space_group_name_H-M   'P 1'
#
loop_
_entity.id
_entity.type
_entity.pdbx_description
1 polymer ?
#
loop_
_entity_poly.entity_id
_entity_poly.type
_entity_poly.pdbx_seq_one_letter_code
_entity_poly.pdbx_strand_id
1 'polypeptide(L)'
;MDNSVYKHDSVVAYLQKHFYRYKLNAEGNDTLRWNGKLFQYHTVYKVHEMALYVSGGNVAYPITAVIDTDGQPHYQLGALDVSAMELTLRYFIEHEPWETKAQFAARMTPRWK
;
A
#
# COMPACT_ATOMS: atom_id res chain seq x y z
N MET A 1 8.50 13.87 -8.12
CA MET A 1 7.04 13.68 -8.25
C MET A 1 6.48 13.35 -6.87
N ASP A 2 6.15 14.38 -6.10
CA ASP A 2 5.35 14.22 -4.88
C ASP A 2 3.94 13.81 -5.31
N ASN A 3 3.60 12.54 -5.13
CA ASN A 3 2.28 12.04 -5.50
C ASN A 3 1.24 12.74 -4.61
N SER A 4 0.45 13.63 -5.20
CA SER A 4 -0.52 14.50 -4.52
C SER A 4 -1.56 13.72 -3.72
N VAL A 5 -1.82 12.47 -4.09
CA VAL A 5 -2.83 11.62 -3.47
C VAL A 5 -2.59 11.35 -1.98
N TYR A 6 -1.34 11.19 -1.53
CA TYR A 6 -1.05 10.92 -0.11
C TYR A 6 -1.14 12.16 0.78
N LYS A 7 -1.35 13.34 0.18
CA LYS A 7 -1.59 14.60 0.87
C LYS A 7 -3.07 15.01 0.80
N HIS A 8 -3.91 14.24 0.13
CA HIS A 8 -5.33 14.53 0.00
C HIS A 8 -6.05 14.32 1.34
N ASP A 9 -6.79 15.32 1.82
CA ASP A 9 -7.36 15.32 3.18
C ASP A 9 -8.22 14.09 3.47
N SER A 10 -9.09 13.69 2.53
CA SER A 10 -9.93 12.49 2.70
C SER A 10 -9.10 11.19 2.77
N VAL A 11 -8.02 11.10 1.99
CA VAL A 11 -7.12 9.94 2.00
C VAL A 11 -6.38 9.90 3.33
N VAL A 12 -5.82 11.03 3.77
CA VAL A 12 -5.09 11.13 5.04
C VAL A 12 -5.99 10.78 6.21
N ALA A 13 -7.20 11.34 6.28
CA ALA A 13 -8.16 11.08 7.35
C ALA A 13 -8.57 9.60 7.40
N TYR A 14 -8.82 8.97 6.25
CA TYR A 14 -9.17 7.56 6.21
C TYR A 14 -8.00 6.66 6.63
N LEU A 15 -6.80 6.95 6.12
CA LEU A 15 -5.59 6.23 6.53
C LEU A 15 -5.31 6.36 8.03
N GLN A 16 -5.46 7.56 8.60
CA GLN A 16 -5.27 7.78 10.04
C GLN A 16 -6.24 6.95 10.90
N LYS A 17 -7.47 6.79 10.42
CA LYS A 17 -8.52 6.09 11.16
C LYS A 17 -8.39 4.56 11.05
N HIS A 18 -7.94 4.05 9.92
CA HIS A 18 -8.07 2.63 9.59
C HIS A 18 -6.75 1.89 9.37
N PHE A 19 -5.63 2.58 9.15
CA PHE A 19 -4.37 1.97 8.74
C PHE A 19 -3.17 2.43 9.57
N TYR A 20 -2.25 1.49 9.80
CA TYR A 20 -0.87 1.84 10.14
C TYR A 20 -0.14 2.25 8.87
N ARG A 21 0.37 3.48 8.84
CA ARG A 21 1.04 4.06 7.67
C ARG A 21 2.55 4.00 7.85
N TYR A 22 3.26 3.58 6.81
CA TYR A 22 4.72 3.61 6.78
C TYR A 22 5.20 4.08 5.41
N LYS A 23 6.11 5.06 5.40
CA LYS A 23 6.80 5.51 4.18
C LYS A 23 8.16 4.81 4.13
N LEU A 24 8.25 3.77 3.30
CA LEU A 24 9.50 3.05 3.08
C LEU A 24 10.40 3.82 2.13
N ASN A 25 11.66 4.03 2.51
CA ASN A 25 12.72 4.38 1.57
C ASN A 25 13.33 3.09 1.01
N ALA A 26 12.97 2.71 -0.21
CA ALA A 26 13.43 1.45 -0.79
C ALA A 26 14.93 1.45 -1.14
N GLU A 27 15.59 2.61 -1.16
CA GLU A 27 17.05 2.74 -1.33
C GLU A 27 17.76 2.99 0.01
N GLY A 28 17.02 2.94 1.11
CA GLY A 28 17.53 3.15 2.46
C GLY A 28 18.30 1.95 2.99
N ASN A 29 19.25 2.24 3.89
CA ASN A 29 20.06 1.25 4.60
C ASN A 29 19.54 0.94 6.01
N ASP A 30 18.32 1.38 6.32
CA ASP A 30 17.66 1.08 7.58
C ASP A 30 17.37 -0.43 7.72
N THR A 31 17.19 -0.86 8.96
CA THR A 31 16.74 -2.21 9.29
C THR A 31 15.33 -2.13 9.84
N LEU A 32 14.40 -2.80 9.18
CA LEU A 32 13.00 -2.89 9.57
C LEU A 32 12.72 -4.26 10.19
N ARG A 33 12.07 -4.29 11.36
CA ARG A 33 11.57 -5.53 11.96
C ARG A 33 10.07 -5.63 11.75
N TRP A 34 9.62 -6.69 11.07
CA TRP A 34 8.20 -6.94 10.83
C TRP A 34 7.90 -8.44 10.90
N ASN A 35 6.80 -8.78 11.59
CA ASN A 35 6.34 -10.16 11.80
C ASN A 35 7.45 -11.16 12.22
N GLY A 36 8.29 -10.75 13.17
CA GLY A 36 9.41 -11.57 13.67
C GLY A 36 10.63 -11.65 12.73
N LYS A 37 10.56 -11.11 11.51
CA LYS A 37 11.65 -11.07 10.54
C LYS A 37 12.34 -9.71 10.51
N LEU A 38 13.63 -9.70 10.21
CA LEU A 38 14.41 -8.50 9.90
C LEU A 38 14.48 -8.34 8.38
N PHE A 39 14.25 -7.11 7.91
CA PHE A 39 14.39 -6.68 6.53
C PHE A 39 15.46 -5.61 6.49
N GLN A 40 16.44 -5.77 5.61
CA GLN A 40 17.60 -4.88 5.51
C GLN A 40 17.82 -4.46 4.06
N TYR A 41 18.82 -3.63 3.83
CA TYR A 41 19.25 -3.29 2.48
C TYR A 41 19.99 -4.46 1.83
N HIS A 42 19.51 -4.86 0.66
CA HIS A 42 20.14 -5.89 -0.15
C HIS A 42 21.17 -5.27 -1.08
N THR A 43 22.46 -5.47 -0.79
CA THR A 43 23.58 -4.80 -1.50
C THR A 43 23.66 -5.14 -2.99
N VAL A 44 23.37 -6.37 -3.38
CA VAL A 44 23.39 -6.82 -4.78
C VAL A 44 22.26 -6.19 -5.59
N TYR A 45 21.01 -6.30 -5.12
CA TYR A 45 19.83 -5.73 -5.78
C TYR A 45 19.68 -4.22 -5.56
N LYS A 46 20.49 -3.63 -4.68
CA LYS A 46 20.47 -2.21 -4.31
C LYS A 46 19.09 -1.72 -3.90
N VAL A 47 18.38 -2.53 -3.13
CA VAL A 47 17.01 -2.27 -2.71
C VAL A 47 16.77 -2.86 -1.32
N HIS A 48 15.93 -2.19 -0.54
CA HIS A 48 15.50 -2.63 0.77
C HIS A 48 14.60 -3.87 0.63
N GLU A 49 14.89 -4.93 1.40
CA GLU A 49 14.21 -6.22 1.32
C GLU A 49 12.70 -6.12 1.56
N MET A 50 12.25 -5.17 2.39
CA MET A 50 10.82 -4.90 2.55
C MET A 50 10.14 -4.51 1.23
N ALA A 51 10.80 -3.75 0.37
CA ALA A 51 10.25 -3.38 -0.93
C ALA A 51 10.12 -4.60 -1.84
N LEU A 52 11.15 -5.47 -1.87
CA LEU A 52 11.12 -6.75 -2.58
C LEU A 52 9.99 -7.65 -2.08
N TYR A 53 9.80 -7.72 -0.76
CA TYR A 53 8.78 -8.54 -0.12
C TYR A 53 7.37 -8.09 -0.51
N VAL A 54 7.06 -6.80 -0.34
CA VAL A 54 5.70 -6.30 -0.62
C VAL A 54 5.37 -6.27 -2.10
N SER A 55 6.37 -6.20 -2.99
CA SER A 55 6.18 -6.17 -4.44
C SER A 55 6.29 -7.55 -5.11
N GLY A 56 6.49 -8.63 -4.33
CA GLY A 56 6.76 -9.96 -4.88
C GLY A 56 7.97 -9.99 -5.82
N GLY A 57 8.98 -9.16 -5.58
CA GLY A 57 10.18 -9.02 -6.41
C GLY A 57 10.07 -8.03 -7.58
N ASN A 58 8.88 -7.59 -7.97
CA ASN A 58 8.68 -6.65 -9.08
C ASN A 58 8.80 -5.19 -8.62
N VAL A 59 10.03 -4.73 -8.42
CA VAL A 59 10.28 -3.37 -7.91
C VAL A 59 10.19 -2.35 -9.05
N ALA A 60 9.14 -1.52 -9.04
CA ALA A 60 8.99 -0.36 -9.91
C ALA A 60 8.37 0.80 -9.11
N TYR A 61 8.94 2.01 -9.19
CA TYR A 61 8.49 3.12 -8.35
C TYR A 61 7.48 4.04 -9.05
N PRO A 62 6.51 4.62 -8.33
CA PRO A 62 6.17 4.35 -6.92
C PRO A 62 5.40 3.02 -6.75
N ILE A 63 5.49 2.44 -5.54
CA ILE A 63 4.71 1.27 -5.10
C ILE A 63 3.84 1.69 -3.93
N THR A 64 2.55 1.32 -3.98
CA THR A 64 1.68 1.31 -2.80
C THR A 64 1.39 -0.12 -2.42
N ALA A 65 1.61 -0.49 -1.17
CA ALA A 65 1.26 -1.82 -0.66
C ALA A 65 0.37 -1.71 0.57
N VAL A 66 -0.64 -2.58 0.65
CA VAL A 66 -1.45 -2.84 1.83
C VAL A 66 -1.15 -4.26 2.27
N ILE A 67 -0.79 -4.43 3.54
CA ILE A 67 -0.66 -5.76 4.13
C ILE A 67 -1.91 -6.00 4.96
N ASP A 68 -2.65 -7.05 4.62
CA ASP A 68 -3.89 -7.41 5.30
C ASP A 68 -3.63 -8.07 6.66
N THR A 69 -4.71 -8.44 7.36
CA THR A 69 -4.65 -9.09 8.67
C THR A 69 -4.03 -10.48 8.63
N ASP A 70 -4.00 -11.13 7.48
CA ASP A 70 -3.37 -12.43 7.27
C ASP A 70 -1.87 -12.30 6.95
N GLY A 71 -1.37 -11.07 6.88
CA GLY A 71 0.03 -10.76 6.59
C GLY A 71 0.38 -10.85 5.11
N GLN A 72 -0.61 -10.93 4.21
CA GLN A 72 -0.38 -10.99 2.77
C GLN A 72 -0.25 -9.57 2.19
N PRO A 73 0.85 -9.26 1.47
CA PRO A 73 0.98 -7.98 0.79
C PRO A 73 0.16 -7.94 -0.49
N HIS A 74 -0.59 -6.86 -0.67
CA HIS A 74 -1.29 -6.49 -1.89
C HIS A 74 -0.72 -5.17 -2.39
N TYR A 75 -0.10 -5.18 -3.57
CA TYR A 75 0.58 -4.00 -4.10
C TYR A 75 -0.01 -3.52 -5.42
N GLN A 76 0.15 -2.21 -5.65
CA GLN A 76 -0.14 -1.56 -6.91
C GLN A 76 1.06 -0.73 -7.35
N LEU A 77 1.48 -0.93 -8.59
CA LEU A 77 2.57 -0.19 -9.23
C LEU A 77 2.05 1.10 -9.84
N GLY A 78 2.91 2.12 -9.85
CA GLY A 78 2.62 3.41 -10.47
C GLY A 78 1.87 4.37 -9.55
N ALA A 79 1.67 5.58 -10.06
CA ALA A 79 0.96 6.62 -9.33
C ALA A 79 -0.55 6.31 -9.27
N LEU A 80 -1.15 6.55 -8.09
CA LEU A 80 -2.59 6.42 -7.89
C LEU A 80 -3.24 7.81 -7.92
N ASP A 81 -4.40 7.91 -8.57
CA ASP A 81 -5.30 9.03 -8.36
C ASP A 81 -6.15 8.83 -7.09
N VAL A 82 -6.90 9.87 -6.70
CA VAL A 82 -7.72 9.87 -5.48
C VAL A 82 -8.80 8.78 -5.52
N SER A 83 -9.43 8.56 -6.68
CA SER A 83 -10.50 7.55 -6.82
C SER A 83 -9.97 6.12 -6.73
N ALA A 84 -8.81 5.84 -7.34
CA ALA A 84 -8.13 4.55 -7.25
C ALA A 84 -7.63 4.27 -5.82
N MET A 85 -7.14 5.30 -5.13
CA MET A 85 -6.78 5.20 -3.71
C MET A 85 -8.01 4.95 -2.83
N GLU A 86 -9.12 5.68 -3.07
CA GLU A 86 -10.37 5.47 -2.35
C GLU A 86 -10.87 4.04 -2.49
N LEU A 87 -10.96 3.53 -3.73
CA LEU A 87 -11.39 2.17 -3.98
C LEU A 87 -10.50 1.15 -3.26
N THR A 88 -9.18 1.34 -3.33
CA THR A 88 -8.22 0.40 -2.74
C THR A 88 -8.32 0.38 -1.22
N LEU A 89 -8.28 1.55 -0.57
CA LEU A 89 -8.33 1.62 0.89
C LEU A 89 -9.67 1.16 1.43
N ARG A 90 -10.77 1.55 0.81
CA ARG A 90 -12.10 1.14 1.27
C ARG A 90 -12.34 -0.35 1.04
N TYR A 91 -11.83 -0.93 -0.04
CA TYR A 91 -11.89 -2.38 -0.25
C TYR A 91 -11.28 -3.13 0.94
N PHE A 92 -10.06 -2.79 1.36
CA PHE A 92 -9.40 -3.50 2.47
C PHE A 92 -10.05 -3.33 3.85
N ILE A 93 -11.01 -2.41 4.01
CA ILE A 93 -11.69 -2.15 5.29
C ILE A 93 -13.18 -2.53 5.26
N GLU A 94 -13.85 -2.30 4.14
CA GLU A 94 -15.31 -2.38 4.00
C GLU A 94 -15.76 -3.58 3.16
N HIS A 95 -14.83 -4.41 2.66
CA HIS A 95 -15.21 -5.57 1.88
C HIS A 95 -15.76 -6.71 2.74
N GLU A 96 -16.77 -7.39 2.20
CA GLU A 96 -17.29 -8.65 2.72
C GLU A 96 -16.34 -9.80 2.36
N PRO A 97 -16.19 -10.82 3.22
CA PRO A 97 -15.24 -11.92 2.97
C PRO A 97 -15.45 -12.68 1.66
N TRP A 98 -16.67 -12.67 1.11
CA TRP A 98 -17.01 -13.34 -0.15
C TRP A 98 -16.91 -12.45 -1.39
N GLU A 99 -16.65 -11.15 -1.25
CA GLU A 99 -16.69 -10.23 -2.37
C GLU A 99 -15.30 -9.95 -2.97
N THR A 100 -15.25 -9.99 -4.30
CA THR A 100 -14.07 -9.58 -5.06
C THR A 100 -13.97 -8.05 -5.12
N LYS A 101 -12.76 -7.52 -5.35
CA LYS A 101 -12.55 -6.08 -5.56
C LYS A 101 -13.43 -5.50 -6.69
N ALA A 102 -13.70 -6.29 -7.73
CA ALA A 102 -14.58 -5.88 -8.83
C ALA A 102 -16.06 -5.76 -8.38
N GLN A 103 -16.55 -6.71 -7.59
CA GLN A 103 -17.90 -6.65 -7.02
C GLN A 103 -18.04 -5.47 -6.03
N PHE A 104 -17.03 -5.25 -5.18
CA PHE A 104 -16.97 -4.10 -4.30
C PHE A 104 -17.01 -2.79 -5.10
N ALA A 105 -16.18 -2.68 -6.14
CA ALA A 105 -16.12 -1.49 -7.00
C ALA A 105 -17.48 -1.20 -7.67
N ALA A 106 -18.23 -2.23 -8.07
CA ALA A 106 -19.52 -2.07 -8.73
C ALA A 106 -20.60 -1.47 -7.81
N ARG A 107 -20.55 -1.76 -6.50
CA ARG A 107 -21.50 -1.19 -5.51
C ARG A 107 -20.98 0.07 -4.81
N MET A 108 -19.68 0.31 -4.86
CA MET A 108 -19.05 1.43 -4.17
C MET A 108 -19.31 2.74 -4.92
N THR A 109 -19.76 3.76 -4.18
CA THR A 109 -19.84 5.13 -4.70
C THR A 109 -18.60 5.90 -4.24
N PRO A 110 -17.79 6.45 -5.19
CA PRO A 110 -16.68 7.33 -4.85
C PRO A 110 -17.18 8.62 -4.18
N ARG A 111 -16.49 9.07 -3.14
CA ARG A 111 -16.84 10.26 -2.36
C ARG A 111 -15.67 11.19 -2.12
N TRP A 112 -14.44 10.76 -2.35
CA TRP A 112 -13.25 11.59 -2.19
C TRP A 112 -13.00 12.30 -3.53
N LYS A 113 -13.09 13.63 -3.51
CA LYS A 113 -12.92 14.50 -4.68
C LYS A 113 -11.71 15.39 -4.50
#